data_AF-A0A0E4G3X1-F1
#
_entry.id   AF-A0A0E4G3X1-F1
#
_cell.length_a   1.000
_cell.length_b   1.000
_cell.length_c   1.000
_cell.angle_alpha   90.00
_cell.angle_beta   90.00
_cell.angle_gamma   90.00
#
_symmetry.space_group_name_H-M   'P 1'
#
loop_
_entity.id
_entity.type
_entity.pdbx_description
1 polymer ?
#
loop_
_entity_poly.entity_id
_entity_poly.type
_entity_poly.pdbx_seq_one_letter_code
_entity_poly.pdbx_strand_id
1 'polypeptide(L)'
;IIGLETGVIKNEHQVFKWDGKPRAMKQWERDLTLRGAIQVSAVPVFQQIAREVGEVRMQKYLKKFSYGNQNISGGIDKFWLEGQLRISAVNQVEFLESLYLNKLSASKENQLIVKEALVTEAAPEYLVHSKTGFSGVGTESNPGVAW
;
A
#
# COMPACT_ATOMS: atom_id res chain seq x y z
N ILE A 1 -1.87 -3.15 5.24
CA ILE A 1 -2.62 -4.26 5.89
C ILE A 1 -1.86 -5.58 5.74
N ILE A 2 -1.71 -6.11 4.52
CA ILE A 2 -1.14 -7.46 4.30
C ILE A 2 0.24 -7.62 4.95
N GLY A 3 1.16 -6.67 4.75
CA GLY A 3 2.49 -6.73 5.36
C GLY A 3 2.48 -6.86 6.89
N LEU A 4 1.55 -6.19 7.58
CA LEU A 4 1.37 -6.31 9.02
C LEU A 4 0.80 -7.68 9.41
N GLU A 5 -0.25 -8.13 8.71
CA GLU A 5 -0.89 -9.41 8.96
C GLU A 5 0.04 -10.62 8.73
N THR A 6 1.02 -10.46 7.85
CA THR A 6 2.01 -11.49 7.57
C THR A 6 3.27 -11.40 8.43
N GLY A 7 3.34 -10.42 9.35
CA GLY A 7 4.50 -10.17 10.21
C GLY A 7 5.74 -9.60 9.49
N VAL A 8 5.60 -9.20 8.22
CA VAL A 8 6.66 -8.54 7.42
C VAL A 8 6.88 -7.12 7.93
N ILE A 9 5.79 -6.46 8.32
CA ILE A 9 5.80 -5.21 9.07
C ILE A 9 5.47 -5.57 10.51
N LYS A 10 6.40 -5.30 11.43
CA LYS A 10 6.25 -5.61 12.86
C LYS A 10 5.25 -4.70 13.54
N ASN A 11 5.30 -3.40 13.23
CA ASN A 11 4.43 -2.34 13.73
C ASN A 11 4.69 -1.03 12.94
N GLU A 12 4.00 0.04 13.31
CA GLU A 12 4.11 1.39 12.73
C GLU A 12 5.50 2.03 12.87
N HIS A 13 6.31 1.58 13.84
CA HIS A 13 7.64 2.11 14.14
C HIS A 13 8.76 1.40 13.37
N GLN A 14 8.47 0.33 12.64
CA GLN A 14 9.47 -0.33 11.80
C GLN A 14 10.06 0.65 10.79
N VAL A 15 11.39 0.70 10.76
CA VAL A 15 12.16 1.52 9.82
C VAL A 15 12.61 0.69 8.63
N PHE A 16 12.23 1.11 7.43
CA PHE A 16 12.73 0.62 6.16
C PHE A 16 13.97 1.43 5.77
N LYS A 17 15.13 0.78 5.85
CA LYS A 17 16.43 1.43 5.61
C LYS A 17 16.62 1.76 4.13
N TRP A 18 17.10 2.97 3.85
CA TRP A 18 17.57 3.32 2.51
C TRP A 18 18.95 2.71 2.28
N ASP A 19 19.16 2.21 1.06
CA ASP A 19 20.39 1.54 0.63
C ASP A 19 21.47 2.51 0.10
N GLY A 20 21.26 3.82 0.25
CA GLY A 20 22.20 4.85 -0.19
C GLY A 20 22.21 5.09 -1.71
N LYS A 21 21.42 4.35 -2.49
CA LYS A 21 21.40 4.45 -3.95
C LYS A 21 20.43 5.54 -4.43
N PRO A 22 20.76 6.27 -5.51
CA PRO A 22 19.84 7.21 -6.13
C PRO A 22 18.51 6.55 -6.51
N ARG A 23 17.41 7.29 -6.39
CA ARG A 23 16.04 6.83 -6.72
C ARG A 23 15.35 7.82 -7.65
N ALA A 24 14.26 7.37 -8.29
CA ALA A 24 13.47 8.20 -9.20
C ALA A 24 12.93 9.49 -8.55
N MET A 25 12.71 9.47 -7.23
CA MET A 25 12.34 10.67 -6.46
C MET A 25 13.28 10.85 -5.26
N LYS A 26 13.78 12.08 -5.08
CA LYS A 26 14.64 12.44 -3.94
C LYS A 26 13.99 12.19 -2.58
N GLN A 27 12.67 12.35 -2.46
CA GLN A 27 11.94 12.08 -1.22
C GLN A 27 11.97 10.60 -0.77
N TRP A 28 12.41 9.68 -1.63
CA TRP A 28 12.61 8.26 -1.32
C TRP A 28 14.03 7.93 -0.84
N GLU A 29 14.98 8.85 -0.95
CA GLU A 29 16.40 8.68 -0.59
C GLU A 29 16.64 8.92 0.92
N ARG A 30 15.86 8.23 1.76
CA ARG A 30 15.97 8.29 3.22
C ARG A 30 15.31 7.07 3.87
N ASP A 31 15.69 6.81 5.11
CA ASP A 31 14.98 5.85 5.95
C ASP A 31 13.53 6.29 6.14
N LEU A 32 12.59 5.34 6.07
CA LEU A 32 11.16 5.61 6.16
C LEU A 32 10.47 4.66 7.12
N THR A 33 9.50 5.16 7.89
CA THR A 33 8.50 4.32 8.57
C THR A 33 7.35 4.00 7.62
N LEU A 34 6.38 3.18 8.06
CA LEU A 34 5.17 2.91 7.27
C LEU A 34 4.43 4.21 6.91
N ARG A 35 4.21 5.10 7.88
CA ARG A 35 3.56 6.40 7.64
C ARG A 35 4.35 7.25 6.65
N GLY A 36 5.67 7.35 6.83
CA GLY A 36 6.53 8.10 5.91
C GLY A 36 6.46 7.56 4.49
N ALA A 37 6.57 6.23 4.32
CA ALA A 37 6.49 5.58 3.02
C ALA A 37 5.14 5.79 2.32
N ILE A 38 4.02 5.77 3.07
CA ILE A 38 2.69 6.08 2.56
C ILE A 38 2.62 7.53 2.08
N GLN A 39 3.07 8.48 2.92
CA GLN A 39 3.00 9.92 2.62
C GLN A 39 3.77 10.30 1.34
N VAL A 40 4.99 9.77 1.17
CA VAL A 40 5.81 10.08 -0.01
C VAL A 40 5.62 9.09 -1.16
N SER A 41 4.65 8.19 -1.06
CA SER A 41 4.38 7.13 -2.06
C SER A 41 5.64 6.36 -2.46
N ALA A 42 6.43 5.91 -1.48
CA ALA A 42 7.72 5.27 -1.70
C ALA A 42 7.59 3.87 -2.31
N VAL A 43 7.50 3.80 -3.64
CA VAL A 43 7.38 2.54 -4.40
C VAL A 43 8.42 1.49 -3.96
N PRO A 44 9.72 1.80 -3.80
CA PRO A 44 10.72 0.80 -3.41
C PRO A 44 10.45 0.12 -2.06
N VAL A 45 9.86 0.85 -1.10
CA VAL A 45 9.50 0.29 0.22
C VAL A 45 8.36 -0.73 0.07
N PHE A 46 7.31 -0.38 -0.69
CA PHE A 46 6.19 -1.31 -0.91
C PHE A 46 6.58 -2.50 -1.78
N GLN A 47 7.52 -2.33 -2.72
CA GLN A 47 8.11 -3.45 -3.47
C GLN A 47 8.89 -4.40 -2.58
N GLN A 48 9.70 -3.88 -1.65
CA GLN A 48 10.37 -4.70 -0.64
C GLN A 48 9.34 -5.50 0.19
N ILE A 49 8.33 -4.82 0.73
CA ILE A 49 7.27 -5.47 1.51
C ILE A 49 6.58 -6.56 0.68
N ALA A 50 6.24 -6.29 -0.59
CA ALA A 50 5.55 -7.25 -1.43
C ALA A 50 6.41 -8.50 -1.70
N ARG A 51 7.71 -8.35 -1.97
CA ARG A 51 8.65 -9.48 -2.11
C ARG A 51 8.74 -10.31 -0.84
N GLU A 52 8.83 -9.67 0.33
CA GLU A 52 8.89 -10.36 1.61
C GLU A 52 7.55 -11.05 1.95
N VAL A 53 6.41 -10.47 1.58
CA VAL A 53 5.09 -11.13 1.69
C VAL A 53 5.04 -12.37 0.79
N GLY A 54 5.48 -12.26 -0.46
CA GLY A 54 5.47 -13.33 -1.45
C GLY A 54 4.10 -13.60 -2.08
N GLU A 55 4.10 -14.22 -3.26
CA GLU A 55 2.91 -14.38 -4.11
C GLU A 55 1.77 -15.15 -3.44
N VAL A 56 2.10 -16.28 -2.81
CA VAL A 56 1.09 -17.16 -2.19
C VAL A 56 0.29 -16.43 -1.12
N ARG A 57 0.96 -15.68 -0.23
CA ARG A 57 0.30 -14.93 0.83
C ARG A 57 -0.41 -13.70 0.28
N MET A 58 0.19 -12.99 -0.67
CA MET A 58 -0.44 -11.83 -1.33
C MET A 58 -1.76 -12.23 -1.99
N GLN A 59 -1.75 -13.29 -2.81
CA GLN A 59 -2.94 -13.79 -3.49
C GLN A 59 -4.04 -14.20 -2.51
N LYS A 60 -3.65 -14.88 -1.41
CA LYS A 60 -4.60 -15.29 -0.36
C LYS A 60 -5.31 -14.08 0.25
N TYR A 61 -4.60 -13.01 0.58
CA TYR A 61 -5.22 -11.82 1.16
C TYR A 61 -6.05 -11.02 0.16
N LEU A 62 -5.61 -10.88 -1.10
CA LEU A 62 -6.42 -10.22 -2.13
C LEU A 62 -7.76 -10.95 -2.34
N LYS A 63 -7.76 -12.29 -2.31
CA LYS A 63 -8.98 -13.11 -2.29
C LYS A 63 -9.81 -12.86 -1.05
N LYS A 64 -9.18 -12.85 0.14
CA LYS A 64 -9.85 -12.61 1.43
C LYS A 64 -10.51 -11.23 1.54
N PHE A 65 -9.98 -10.25 0.83
CA PHE A 65 -10.49 -8.88 0.77
C PHE A 65 -11.39 -8.61 -0.43
N SER A 66 -11.63 -9.61 -1.29
CA SER A 66 -12.36 -9.43 -2.55
C SER A 66 -11.85 -8.26 -3.39
N TYR A 67 -10.52 -8.07 -3.44
CA TYR A 67 -9.92 -6.84 -3.98
C TYR A 67 -9.85 -6.84 -5.51
N GLY A 68 -10.89 -6.29 -6.15
CA GLY A 68 -10.97 -6.14 -7.60
C GLY A 68 -10.87 -7.48 -8.33
N ASN A 69 -10.11 -7.52 -9.43
CA ASN A 69 -9.86 -8.74 -10.20
C ASN A 69 -8.79 -9.67 -9.60
N GLN A 70 -8.12 -9.25 -8.51
CA GLN A 70 -7.15 -10.03 -7.74
C GLN A 70 -5.97 -10.60 -8.56
N ASN A 71 -5.69 -10.02 -9.72
CA ASN A 71 -4.72 -10.57 -10.66
C ASN A 71 -3.30 -10.09 -10.34
N ILE A 72 -2.46 -10.98 -9.79
CA ILE A 72 -1.05 -10.68 -9.49
C ILE A 72 -0.04 -11.22 -10.51
N SER A 73 -0.48 -11.71 -11.67
CA SER A 73 0.40 -12.38 -12.64
C SER A 73 1.51 -11.48 -13.22
N GLY A 74 1.41 -10.16 -13.04
CA GLY A 74 2.43 -9.18 -13.45
C GLY A 74 3.71 -9.18 -12.60
N GLY A 75 3.87 -10.11 -11.66
CA GLY A 75 5.03 -10.23 -10.78
C GLY A 75 4.82 -9.58 -9.41
N ILE A 76 5.35 -10.23 -8.37
CA ILE A 76 5.05 -9.92 -6.96
C ILE A 76 5.30 -8.48 -6.53
N ASP A 77 6.20 -7.73 -7.17
CA ASP A 77 6.51 -6.34 -6.84
C ASP A 77 6.18 -5.34 -7.95
N LYS A 78 5.40 -5.78 -8.94
CA LYS A 78 4.96 -4.96 -10.08
C LYS A 78 3.46 -5.07 -10.37
N PHE A 79 2.78 -6.06 -9.81
CA PHE A 79 1.41 -6.41 -10.21
C PHE A 79 0.39 -5.26 -10.12
N TRP A 80 0.63 -4.30 -9.22
CA TRP A 80 -0.23 -3.13 -9.00
C TRP A 80 0.23 -1.85 -9.71
N LEU A 81 1.45 -1.84 -10.27
CA LEU A 81 2.02 -0.69 -10.97
C LEU A 81 1.83 -0.82 -12.48
N GLU A 82 2.29 -1.95 -13.01
CA GLU A 82 2.36 -2.23 -14.45
C GLU A 82 1.68 -3.55 -14.81
N GLY A 83 1.31 -4.35 -13.79
CA GLY A 83 0.63 -5.61 -13.97
C GLY A 83 -0.85 -5.48 -14.28
N GLN A 84 -1.57 -6.58 -14.04
CA GLN A 84 -2.97 -6.74 -14.44
C GLN A 84 -3.96 -6.60 -13.28
N LEU A 85 -3.51 -6.20 -12.08
CA LEU A 85 -4.44 -5.92 -10.99
C LEU A 85 -5.30 -4.71 -11.35
N ARG A 86 -6.61 -4.86 -11.33
CA ARG A 86 -7.59 -3.80 -11.58
C ARG A 86 -8.68 -3.87 -10.52
N ILE A 87 -9.18 -2.71 -10.13
CA ILE A 87 -10.26 -2.55 -9.17
C ILE A 87 -11.13 -1.38 -9.61
N SER A 88 -12.45 -1.47 -9.45
CA SER A 88 -13.34 -0.35 -9.80
C SER A 88 -13.38 0.69 -8.67
N ALA A 89 -13.79 1.92 -8.98
CA ALA A 89 -14.01 2.95 -7.97
C ALA A 89 -15.02 2.51 -6.88
N VAL A 90 -16.07 1.78 -7.27
CA VAL A 90 -17.06 1.22 -6.33
C VAL A 90 -16.40 0.21 -5.40
N ASN A 91 -15.60 -0.72 -5.93
CA ASN A 91 -14.91 -1.70 -5.09
C ASN A 91 -13.85 -1.05 -4.18
N GLN A 92 -13.23 0.06 -4.60
CA GLN A 92 -12.35 0.83 -3.71
C GLN A 92 -13.14 1.41 -2.53
N VAL A 93 -14.33 1.98 -2.76
CA VAL A 93 -15.20 2.50 -1.70
C VAL A 93 -15.63 1.38 -0.75
N GLU A 94 -16.05 0.22 -1.26
CA GLU A 94 -16.43 -0.94 -0.44
C GLU A 94 -15.27 -1.44 0.44
N PHE A 95 -14.06 -1.48 -0.11
CA PHE A 95 -12.86 -1.85 0.64
C PHE A 95 -12.54 -0.82 1.73
N LEU A 96 -12.63 0.48 1.41
CA LEU A 96 -12.37 1.58 2.34
C LEU A 96 -13.44 1.64 3.46
N GLU A 97 -14.71 1.42 3.15
CA GLU A 97 -15.77 1.30 4.15
C GLU A 97 -15.49 0.14 5.11
N SER A 98 -15.09 -1.01 4.57
CA SER A 98 -14.70 -2.17 5.37
C SER A 98 -13.50 -1.87 6.28
N LEU A 99 -12.48 -1.16 5.77
CA LEU A 99 -11.34 -0.71 6.58
C LEU A 99 -11.77 0.28 7.68
N TYR A 100 -12.62 1.24 7.33
CA TYR A 100 -13.14 2.26 8.24
C TYR A 100 -13.87 1.60 9.43
N LEU A 101 -14.79 0.68 9.14
CA LEU A 101 -15.59 -0.06 10.11
C LEU A 101 -14.82 -1.19 10.82
N ASN A 102 -13.54 -1.40 10.51
CA ASN A 102 -12.71 -2.51 10.99
C ASN A 102 -13.24 -3.91 10.64
N LYS A 103 -13.94 -4.03 9.50
CA LYS A 103 -14.60 -5.25 9.01
C LYS A 103 -13.77 -6.04 8.00
N LEU A 104 -12.59 -5.54 7.61
CA LEU A 104 -11.69 -6.37 6.80
C LEU A 104 -11.35 -7.64 7.57
N SER A 105 -11.13 -8.73 6.84
CA SER A 105 -10.67 -9.99 7.40
C SER A 105 -9.19 -9.92 7.83
N ALA A 106 -8.85 -9.00 8.72
CA ALA A 106 -7.55 -8.71 9.30
C ALA A 106 -7.74 -8.32 10.78
N SER A 107 -6.66 -8.34 11.58
CA SER A 107 -6.75 -7.87 12.96
C SER A 107 -7.21 -6.41 13.04
N LYS A 108 -7.97 -6.09 14.09
CA LYS A 108 -8.41 -4.71 14.35
C LYS A 108 -7.22 -3.77 14.56
N GLU A 109 -6.20 -4.24 15.26
CA GLU A 109 -4.95 -3.50 15.51
C GLU A 109 -4.28 -3.07 14.21
N ASN A 110 -4.05 -3.99 13.27
CA ASN A 110 -3.41 -3.66 12.00
C ASN A 110 -4.25 -2.73 11.13
N GLN A 111 -5.58 -2.80 11.24
CA GLN A 111 -6.49 -1.85 10.58
C GLN A 111 -6.35 -0.44 11.17
N LEU A 112 -6.20 -0.31 12.49
CA LEU A 112 -5.96 0.98 13.15
C LEU A 112 -4.61 1.57 12.75
N ILE A 113 -3.53 0.76 12.74
CA ILE A 113 -2.20 1.19 12.29
C ILE A 113 -2.25 1.78 10.87
N VAL A 114 -2.96 1.10 9.95
CA VAL A 114 -3.05 1.56 8.56
C VAL A 114 -3.89 2.82 8.44
N LYS A 115 -4.99 2.95 9.18
CA LYS A 115 -5.77 4.20 9.20
C LYS A 115 -4.90 5.35 9.67
N GLU A 116 -4.19 5.20 10.77
CA GLU A 116 -3.34 6.28 11.27
C GLU A 116 -2.20 6.64 10.28
N ALA A 117 -1.66 5.65 9.57
CA ALA A 117 -0.67 5.90 8.53
C ALA A 117 -1.24 6.62 7.29
N LEU A 118 -2.57 6.63 7.09
CA LEU A 118 -3.28 7.30 6.00
C LEU A 118 -3.71 8.73 6.33
N VAL A 119 -3.55 9.20 7.57
CA VAL A 119 -3.90 10.58 7.94
C VAL A 119 -3.01 11.57 7.17
N THR A 120 -3.64 12.37 6.32
CA THR A 120 -3.00 13.42 5.53
C THR A 120 -3.32 14.82 6.03
N GLU A 121 -4.44 14.98 6.73
CA GLU A 121 -4.88 16.25 7.29
C GLU A 121 -5.63 16.03 8.59
N ALA A 122 -5.33 16.84 9.61
CA ALA A 122 -5.99 16.80 10.90
C ALA A 122 -6.33 18.23 11.33
N ALA A 123 -7.62 18.47 11.55
CA ALA A 123 -8.18 19.70 12.08
C ALA A 123 -9.02 19.37 13.33
N PRO A 124 -9.35 20.34 14.19
CA PRO A 124 -10.23 20.11 15.34
C PRO A 124 -11.57 19.46 14.98
N GLU A 125 -12.10 19.75 13.79
CA GLU A 125 -13.43 19.34 13.33
C GLU A 125 -13.43 18.14 12.37
N TYR A 126 -12.29 17.81 11.73
CA TYR A 126 -12.21 16.69 10.80
C TYR A 126 -10.82 16.03 10.74
N LEU A 127 -10.82 14.80 10.23
CA LEU A 127 -9.62 14.02 9.96
C LEU A 127 -9.70 13.43 8.55
N VAL A 128 -8.79 13.84 7.66
CA VAL A 128 -8.74 13.31 6.30
C VAL A 128 -7.75 12.16 6.23
N HIS A 129 -8.28 11.01 5.81
CA HIS A 129 -7.50 9.83 5.47
C HIS A 129 -7.48 9.69 3.95
N SER A 130 -6.30 9.76 3.33
CA SER A 130 -6.23 9.70 1.88
C SER A 130 -4.96 9.04 1.36
N LYS A 131 -5.04 8.53 0.14
CA LYS A 131 -3.88 8.05 -0.62
C LYS A 131 -4.07 8.37 -2.09
N THR A 132 -3.05 8.96 -2.69
CA THR A 132 -2.98 9.21 -4.14
C THR A 132 -2.53 7.99 -4.92
N GLY A 133 -2.95 7.89 -6.18
CA GLY A 133 -2.49 6.90 -7.15
C GLY A 133 -2.16 7.55 -8.48
N PHE A 134 -0.97 7.24 -9.01
CA PHE A 134 -0.54 7.69 -10.33
C PHE A 134 0.39 6.64 -10.92
N SER A 135 0.15 6.21 -12.16
CA SER A 135 1.00 5.29 -12.90
C SER A 135 2.03 6.07 -13.73
N GLY A 136 3.12 5.43 -14.13
CA GLY A 136 4.11 6.02 -15.04
C GLY A 136 5.31 6.73 -14.37
N VAL A 137 5.36 6.83 -13.04
CA VAL A 137 6.54 7.40 -12.36
C VAL A 137 7.48 6.30 -11.88
N GLY A 138 8.69 6.25 -12.46
CA GLY A 138 9.70 5.24 -12.12
C GLY A 138 9.37 3.84 -12.65
N THR A 139 8.48 3.75 -13.63
CA THR A 139 7.99 2.55 -14.31
C THR A 139 8.25 2.65 -15.81
N GLU A 140 8.20 1.54 -16.55
CA GLU A 140 8.28 1.56 -18.03
C GLU A 140 6.97 1.99 -18.71
N SER A 141 5.87 2.11 -17.95
CA SER A 141 4.54 2.44 -18.45
C SER A 141 4.32 3.94 -18.71
N ASN A 142 3.39 4.28 -19.61
CA ASN A 142 2.94 5.66 -19.81
C ASN A 142 2.23 6.22 -18.56
N PRO A 143 2.36 7.54 -18.30
CA PRO A 143 1.66 8.20 -17.19
C PRO A 143 0.14 8.09 -17.27
N GLY A 144 -0.50 7.89 -16.12
CA GLY A 144 -1.97 7.77 -16.04
C GLY A 144 -2.50 7.77 -14.61
N VAL A 145 -3.81 7.83 -14.48
CA VAL A 145 -4.47 7.60 -13.18
C VAL A 145 -4.26 6.13 -12.81
N ALA A 146 -3.75 5.89 -11.61
CA ALA A 146 -3.67 4.55 -11.05
C ALA A 146 -4.86 4.27 -10.14
N TRP A 147 -5.25 2.99 -10.12
CA TRP A 147 -6.38 2.38 -9.44
C TRP A 147 -7.74 2.68 -10.06
#